data_AF-A0A9C8AIM4-F1
#
_entry.id   AF-A0A9C8AIM4-F1
#
_cell.length_a   1.000
_cell.length_b   1.000
_cell.length_c   1.000
_cell.angle_alpha   90.00
_cell.angle_beta   90.00
_cell.angle_gamma   90.00
#
_symmetry.space_group_name_H-M   'P 1'
#
loop_
_entity.id
_entity.type
_entity.pdbx_description
1 polymer ?
#
loop_
_entity_poly.entity_id
_entity_poly.type
_entity_poly.pdbx_seq_one_letter_code
_entity_poly.pdbx_strand_id
1 'polypeptide(L)'
;MRALTWVVNRMTRIMGPERALRVAGEFSVSFVRSFPPEERVKMLHCLAKEHLGEWLEGMSEEEKAKLMNSLLPLVAKEFPLADIDILGAFSDFT
;
A
#
# COMPACT_ATOMS: atom_id res chain seq x y z
N MET A 1 -14.89 -14.02 -6.33
CA MET A 1 -14.77 -12.55 -6.42
C MET A 1 -16.08 -11.79 -6.17
N ARG A 2 -17.19 -12.04 -6.89
CA ARG A 2 -18.45 -11.24 -6.78
C ARG A 2 -19.03 -11.06 -5.36
N ALA A 3 -18.97 -12.09 -4.51
CA ALA A 3 -19.48 -12.02 -3.13
C ALA A 3 -18.64 -11.09 -2.25
N LEU A 4 -17.32 -11.10 -2.42
CA LEU A 4 -16.40 -10.28 -1.64
C LEU A 4 -16.55 -8.80 -1.99
N THR A 5 -16.64 -8.48 -3.28
CA THR A 5 -16.93 -7.12 -3.76
C THR A 5 -18.28 -6.62 -3.27
N TRP A 6 -19.30 -7.49 -3.24
CA TRP A 6 -20.62 -7.14 -2.69
C TRP A 6 -20.57 -6.84 -1.19
N VAL A 7 -19.85 -7.66 -0.40
CA VAL A 7 -19.66 -7.43 1.04
C VAL A 7 -18.94 -6.11 1.28
N VAL A 8 -17.85 -5.85 0.56
CA VAL A 8 -17.06 -4.61 0.68
C VAL A 8 -17.93 -3.39 0.36
N ASN A 9 -18.65 -3.40 -0.78
CA ASN A 9 -19.53 -2.29 -1.18
C ASN A 9 -20.70 -2.08 -0.21
N ARG A 10 -21.22 -3.15 0.38
CA ARG A 10 -22.28 -3.07 1.39
C ARG A 10 -21.76 -2.49 2.69
N MET A 11 -20.56 -2.91 3.11
CA MET A 11 -19.89 -2.46 4.31
C MET A 11 -19.51 -0.98 4.25
N THR A 12 -18.91 -0.52 3.14
CA THR A 12 -18.54 0.88 2.94
C THR A 12 -19.76 1.80 2.96
N ARG A 13 -20.88 1.35 2.38
CA ARG A 13 -22.14 2.12 2.36
C ARG A 13 -22.81 2.23 3.73
N ILE A 14 -22.72 1.20 4.58
CA ILE A 14 -23.34 1.21 5.92
C ILE A 14 -22.47 1.96 6.93
N MET A 15 -21.14 1.78 6.87
CA MET A 15 -20.24 2.30 7.90
C MET A 15 -19.79 3.74 7.63
N GLY A 16 -19.91 4.23 6.40
CA GLY A 16 -19.31 5.48 5.95
C GLY A 16 -17.81 5.31 5.65
N PRO A 17 -17.25 6.18 4.80
CA PRO A 17 -15.90 6.00 4.24
C PRO A 17 -14.80 6.01 5.30
N GLU A 18 -14.85 6.93 6.27
CA GLU A 18 -13.82 7.04 7.32
C GLU A 18 -13.76 5.82 8.24
N ARG A 19 -14.92 5.29 8.61
CA ARG A 19 -15.00 4.11 9.48
C ARG A 19 -14.60 2.85 8.73
N ALA A 20 -14.99 2.73 7.46
CA ALA A 20 -14.56 1.63 6.60
C ALA A 20 -13.03 1.61 6.43
N LEU A 21 -12.41 2.78 6.21
CA LEU A 21 -10.95 2.90 6.12
C LEU A 21 -10.24 2.50 7.43
N ARG A 22 -10.79 2.87 8.58
CA ARG A 22 -10.25 2.45 9.89
C ARG A 22 -10.25 0.93 10.06
N VAL A 23 -11.38 0.29 9.77
CA VAL A 23 -11.51 -1.18 9.85
C VAL A 23 -10.57 -1.87 8.86
N ALA A 24 -10.46 -1.35 7.63
CA ALA A 24 -9.51 -1.86 6.65
C ALA A 24 -8.06 -1.74 7.14
N GLY A 25 -7.71 -0.63 7.80
CA GLY A 25 -6.38 -0.42 8.41
C GLY A 25 -6.10 -1.37 9.57
N GLU A 26 -7.06 -1.60 10.47
CA GLU A 26 -6.90 -2.56 11.56
C GLU A 26 -6.72 -3.99 11.03
N PHE A 27 -7.52 -4.35 10.02
CA PHE A 27 -7.41 -5.64 9.36
C PHE A 27 -6.06 -5.79 8.64
N SER A 28 -5.58 -4.76 7.93
CA SER A 28 -4.31 -4.85 7.20
C SER A 28 -3.13 -5.06 8.16
N VAL A 29 -3.11 -4.38 9.31
CA VAL A 29 -2.09 -4.59 10.34
C VAL A 29 -2.15 -6.01 10.89
N SER A 30 -3.34 -6.51 11.19
CA SER A 30 -3.51 -7.90 11.67
C SER A 30 -3.06 -8.91 10.64
N PHE A 31 -3.39 -8.69 9.37
CA PHE A 31 -3.02 -9.55 8.25
C PHE A 31 -1.51 -9.57 8.05
N VAL A 32 -0.82 -8.43 8.05
CA VAL A 32 0.65 -8.40 7.96
C VAL A 32 1.30 -9.13 9.15
N ARG A 33 0.74 -8.97 10.34
CA ARG A 33 1.26 -9.63 11.56
C ARG A 33 1.07 -11.14 11.57
N SER A 34 0.12 -11.69 10.82
CA SER A 34 -0.07 -13.14 10.75
C SER A 34 1.03 -13.87 9.97
N PHE A 35 1.85 -13.14 9.21
CA PHE A 35 3.02 -13.71 8.53
C PHE A 35 4.27 -13.70 9.42
N PRO A 36 5.12 -14.74 9.32
CA PRO A 36 6.46 -14.73 9.92
C PRO A 36 7.28 -13.52 9.46
N PRO A 37 8.14 -12.93 10.32
CA PRO A 37 8.93 -11.74 9.98
C PRO A 37 9.69 -11.83 8.64
N GLU A 38 10.28 -12.98 8.35
CA GLU A 38 11.01 -13.30 7.12
C GLU A 38 10.14 -13.29 5.86
N GLU A 39 8.84 -13.58 5.99
CA GLU A 39 7.89 -13.57 4.86
C GLU A 39 7.22 -12.21 4.65
N ARG A 40 7.21 -11.33 5.67
CA ARG A 40 6.56 -10.01 5.59
C ARG A 40 7.12 -9.16 4.46
N VAL A 41 8.44 -9.18 4.27
CA VAL A 41 9.10 -8.42 3.19
C VAL A 41 8.62 -8.92 1.83
N LYS A 42 8.61 -10.25 1.62
CA LYS A 42 8.14 -10.86 0.38
C LYS A 42 6.66 -10.56 0.12
N MET A 43 5.83 -10.64 1.16
CA MET A 43 4.40 -10.32 1.08
C MET A 43 4.16 -8.85 0.70
N LEU A 44 4.81 -7.89 1.38
CA LEU A 44 4.68 -6.46 1.07
C LEU A 44 5.16 -6.15 -0.36
N HIS A 45 6.25 -6.78 -0.78
CA HIS A 45 6.74 -6.66 -2.15
C HIS A 45 5.75 -7.19 -3.19
N CYS A 46 5.15 -8.38 -2.96
CA CYS A 46 4.09 -8.92 -3.82
C CYS A 46 2.87 -8.00 -3.89
N LEU A 47 2.39 -7.48 -2.76
CA LEU A 47 1.26 -6.56 -2.73
C LEU A 47 1.53 -5.29 -3.55
N ALA A 48 2.72 -4.69 -3.38
CA ALA A 48 3.12 -3.52 -4.17
C ALA A 48 3.22 -3.87 -5.65
N LYS A 49 3.87 -4.99 -6.00
CA LYS A 49 4.05 -5.41 -7.40
C LYS A 49 2.72 -5.69 -8.11
N GLU A 50 1.77 -6.31 -7.42
CA GLU A 50 0.51 -6.76 -8.03
C GLU A 50 -0.57 -5.67 -8.03
N HIS A 51 -0.62 -4.80 -7.02
CA HIS A 51 -1.76 -3.89 -6.82
C HIS A 51 -1.42 -2.40 -6.85
N LEU A 52 -0.15 -1.99 -6.76
CA LEU A 52 0.18 -0.56 -6.76
C LEU A 52 -0.28 0.12 -8.05
N GLY A 53 -0.13 -0.55 -9.20
CA GLY A 53 -0.62 -0.02 -10.47
C GLY A 53 -2.14 0.18 -10.49
N GLU A 54 -2.88 -0.77 -9.93
CA GLU A 54 -4.35 -0.69 -9.81
C GLU A 54 -4.78 0.44 -8.85
N TRP A 55 -4.04 0.66 -7.76
CA TRP A 55 -4.33 1.75 -6.82
C TRP A 55 -4.10 3.14 -7.41
N LEU A 56 -3.20 3.25 -8.40
CA LEU A 56 -2.86 4.48 -9.09
C LEU A 56 -3.62 4.65 -10.41
N GLU A 57 -4.49 3.72 -10.77
CA GLU A 57 -5.26 3.77 -12.00
C GLU A 57 -6.15 5.02 -12.04
N GLY A 58 -6.13 5.72 -13.17
CA GLY A 58 -6.89 6.95 -13.36
C GLY A 58 -6.24 8.22 -12.80
N MET A 59 -5.12 8.13 -12.08
CA MET A 59 -4.35 9.30 -11.65
C MET A 59 -3.47 9.85 -12.78
N SER A 60 -3.39 11.17 -12.91
CA SER A 60 -2.41 11.83 -13.78
C SER A 60 -0.98 11.67 -13.23
N GLU A 61 0.01 11.91 -14.08
CA GLU A 61 1.41 11.91 -13.63
C GLU A 61 1.66 12.97 -12.54
N GLU A 62 1.02 14.15 -12.61
CA GLU A 62 1.14 15.16 -11.56
C GLU A 62 0.50 14.70 -10.25
N GLU A 63 -0.62 13.99 -10.31
CA GLU A 63 -1.30 13.44 -9.12
C GLU A 63 -0.47 12.34 -8.46
N LYS A 64 0.13 11.45 -9.25
CA LYS A 64 1.05 10.42 -8.77
C LYS A 64 2.26 11.05 -8.09
N ALA A 65 2.83 12.10 -8.68
CA ALA A 65 3.95 12.85 -8.09
C ALA A 65 3.56 13.53 -6.77
N LYS A 66 2.38 14.17 -6.71
CA LYS A 66 1.85 14.75 -5.46
C LYS A 66 1.67 13.70 -4.37
N LEU A 67 1.09 12.55 -4.71
CA LEU A 67 0.93 11.43 -3.78
C LEU A 67 2.29 10.97 -3.27
N MET A 68 3.24 10.68 -4.16
CA MET A 68 4.58 10.25 -3.76
C MET A 68 5.25 11.26 -2.82
N ASN A 69 5.21 12.56 -3.16
CA ASN A 69 5.78 13.61 -2.31
C ASN A 69 5.14 13.68 -0.92
N SER A 70 3.84 13.36 -0.80
CA SER A 70 3.17 13.27 0.51
C SER A 70 3.54 12.01 1.30
N LEU A 71 3.90 10.92 0.61
CA LEU A 71 4.30 9.65 1.22
C LEU A 71 5.76 9.65 1.66
N LEU A 72 6.65 10.35 0.95
CA LEU A 72 8.08 10.37 1.22
C LEU A 72 8.46 10.69 2.68
N PRO A 73 7.86 11.70 3.36
CA PRO A 73 8.15 11.95 4.78
C PRO A 73 7.75 10.81 5.70
N LEU A 74 6.68 10.08 5.37
CA LEU A 74 6.22 8.93 6.13
C LEU A 74 7.18 7.75 5.94
N VAL A 75 7.62 7.51 4.71
CA VAL A 75 8.63 6.50 4.39
C VAL A 75 9.95 6.84 5.11
N ALA A 76 10.40 8.10 5.05
CA ALA A 76 11.62 8.56 5.68
C ALA A 76 11.65 8.35 7.20
N LYS A 77 10.49 8.36 7.85
CA LYS A 77 10.36 8.15 9.29
C LYS A 77 10.51 6.67 9.68
N GLU A 78 9.98 5.77 8.87
CA GLU A 78 9.88 4.35 9.21
C GLU A 78 11.01 3.50 8.60
N PHE A 79 11.62 3.96 7.51
CA PHE A 79 12.71 3.26 6.82
C PHE A 79 14.08 3.89 7.12
N PRO A 80 15.14 3.08 7.29
CA PRO A 80 16.49 3.58 7.51
C PRO A 80 17.08 4.12 6.20
N LEU A 81 16.73 5.35 5.82
CA LEU A 81 17.15 5.94 4.54
C LEU A 81 18.66 5.94 4.30
N ALA A 82 19.45 6.02 5.38
CA ALA A 82 20.91 6.00 5.31
C ALA A 82 21.48 4.67 4.77
N ASP A 83 20.73 3.57 4.95
CA ASP A 83 21.12 2.23 4.52
C ASP A 83 20.48 1.83 3.18
N ILE A 84 19.68 2.71 2.57
CA ILE A 84 19.04 2.45 1.27
C ILE A 84 20.04 2.76 0.15
N ASP A 85 20.44 1.73 -0.59
CA ASP A 85 21.14 1.90 -1.86
C ASP A 85 20.15 2.29 -2.97
N ILE A 86 19.91 3.59 -3.12
CA ILE A 86 19.02 4.14 -4.15
C ILE A 86 19.55 3.81 -5.55
N LEU A 87 20.86 3.89 -5.78
CA LEU A 87 21.43 3.67 -7.11
C LEU A 87 21.31 2.20 -7.53
N GLY A 88 21.56 1.27 -6.60
CA GLY A 88 21.33 -0.16 -6.82
C GLY A 88 19.84 -0.51 -6.97
N ALA A 89 18.94 0.17 -6.25
CA ALA A 89 17.50 -0.09 -6.34
C ALA A 89 16.89 0.28 -7.71
N PHE A 90 17.47 1.26 -8.41
CA PHE A 90 16.98 1.74 -9.71
C PHE A 90 17.88 1.33 -10.88
N SER A 91 18.90 0.49 -10.67
CA SER A 91 19.82 0.06 -11.74
C SER A 91 19.12 -0.65 -12.90
N ASP A 92 18.00 -1.30 -12.63
CA ASP A 92 17.24 -2.09 -13.61
C ASP A 92 16.18 -1.25 -14.36
N PHE A 93 16.05 0.05 -14.04
CA PHE A 93 15.09 0.97 -14.66
C PHE A 93 15.71 1.91 -15.72
N THR A 94 17.03 1.90 -15.86
CA THR A 94 17.79 2.64 -16.90
C THR A 94 18.28 1.72 -18.00
#